data_AF-A0A7J3XTZ7-F1
#
_entry.id   AF-A0A7J3XTZ7-F1
#
_cell.length_a   1.000
_cell.length_b   1.000
_cell.length_c   1.000
_cell.angle_alpha   90.00
_cell.angle_beta   90.00
_cell.angle_gamma   90.00
#
_symmetry.space_group_name_H-M   'P 1'
#
loop_
_entity.id
_entity.type
_entity.pdbx_description
1 polymer ?
#
loop_
_entity_poly.entity_id
_entity_poly.type
_entity_poly.pdbx_seq_one_letter_code
_entity_poly.pdbx_strand_id
1 'polypeptide(L)'
;YVATGERKPEEAYTYGERLRKPLDQVEAVVRRLREAKGDRQCTMVVRLPQDLLLEDPPCLTVVDVEVLEGKMLFYLYFRSWDAYAGFPANMAALQLLKEEMAAEVGVEPGPTVAFSKNLHIYQREEELVRQVLEPPPPPPRGFTFK
;
A
#
# COMPACT_ATOMS: atom_id res chain seq x y z
N TYR A 1 -1.40 -9.16 2.67
CA TYR A 1 -1.90 -8.33 1.55
C TYR A 1 -0.79 -7.74 0.68
N VAL A 2 0.27 -7.14 1.21
CA VAL A 2 1.44 -6.70 0.40
C VAL A 2 2.69 -7.57 0.64
N ALA A 3 2.94 -7.99 1.89
CA ALA A 3 4.15 -8.74 2.26
C ALA A 3 4.14 -10.22 1.83
N THR A 4 2.95 -10.85 1.72
CA THR A 4 2.82 -12.26 1.33
C THR A 4 2.43 -12.36 -0.14
N GLY A 5 3.28 -12.99 -0.96
CA GLY A 5 2.99 -13.31 -2.37
C GLY A 5 2.00 -14.45 -2.57
N GLU A 6 1.39 -14.95 -1.49
CA GLU A 6 0.39 -16.00 -1.52
C GLU A 6 -1.01 -15.40 -1.71
N ARG A 7 -1.75 -16.00 -2.65
CA ARG A 7 -3.13 -15.68 -3.00
C ARG A 7 -4.01 -16.84 -2.56
N LYS A 8 -5.11 -16.58 -1.86
CA LYS A 8 -6.07 -17.64 -1.54
C LYS A 8 -6.86 -18.06 -2.79
N PRO A 9 -7.40 -19.29 -2.85
CA PRO A 9 -8.17 -19.76 -4.01
C PRO A 9 -9.34 -18.86 -4.42
N GLU A 10 -9.93 -18.13 -3.46
CA GLU A 10 -11.10 -17.26 -3.67
C GLU A 10 -10.74 -15.85 -4.16
N GLU A 11 -9.46 -15.46 -4.05
CA GLU A 11 -8.99 -14.13 -4.43
C GLU A 11 -8.56 -14.13 -5.90
N ALA A 12 -9.06 -13.17 -6.69
CA ALA A 12 -8.62 -13.01 -8.07
C ALA A 12 -7.13 -12.61 -8.16
N TYR A 13 -6.66 -11.81 -7.20
CA TYR A 13 -5.27 -11.35 -7.07
C TYR A 13 -5.00 -10.87 -5.63
N THR A 14 -3.73 -10.73 -5.28
CA THR A 14 -3.28 -9.87 -4.17
C THR A 14 -2.22 -8.89 -4.65
N TYR A 15 -2.02 -7.77 -3.95
CA TYR A 15 -0.94 -6.83 -4.29
C TYR A 15 0.43 -7.50 -4.15
N GLY A 16 0.64 -8.28 -3.09
CA GLY A 16 1.87 -9.04 -2.88
C GLY A 16 2.15 -10.01 -4.02
N GLU A 17 1.16 -10.76 -4.50
CA GLU A 17 1.33 -11.64 -5.66
C GLU A 17 1.75 -10.84 -6.89
N ARG A 18 1.06 -9.73 -7.21
CA ARG A 18 1.39 -8.93 -8.40
C ARG A 18 2.78 -8.28 -8.33
N LEU A 19 3.24 -7.92 -7.14
CA LEU A 19 4.57 -7.37 -6.92
C LEU A 19 5.67 -8.42 -6.96
N ARG A 20 5.36 -9.69 -6.63
CA ARG A 20 6.35 -10.77 -6.48
C ARG A 20 6.34 -11.79 -7.62
N LYS A 21 5.26 -11.88 -8.40
CA LYS A 21 5.07 -12.89 -9.45
C LYS A 21 4.40 -12.31 -10.71
N PRO A 22 4.75 -12.81 -11.91
CA PRO A 22 5.78 -13.82 -12.19
C PRO A 22 7.21 -13.30 -12.07
N LEU A 23 7.39 -11.98 -11.99
CA LEU A 23 8.65 -11.30 -11.73
C LEU A 23 8.61 -10.72 -10.32
N ASP A 24 9.66 -10.95 -9.54
CA ASP A 24 9.84 -10.24 -8.27
C ASP A 24 10.30 -8.81 -8.55
N GLN A 25 9.32 -7.91 -8.68
CA GLN A 25 9.55 -6.50 -8.99
C GLN A 25 10.23 -5.77 -7.83
N VAL A 26 9.94 -6.19 -6.59
CA VAL A 26 10.53 -5.61 -5.39
C VAL A 26 12.03 -5.92 -5.33
N GLU A 27 12.40 -7.19 -5.47
CA GLU A 27 13.81 -7.60 -5.52
C GLU A 27 14.56 -6.94 -6.68
N ALA A 28 13.92 -6.86 -7.85
CA ALA A 28 14.50 -6.21 -9.02
C ALA A 28 14.78 -4.71 -8.77
N VAL A 29 13.85 -3.99 -8.14
CA VAL A 29 14.02 -2.58 -7.76
C VAL A 29 15.10 -2.41 -6.69
N VAL A 30 15.09 -3.24 -5.64
CA VAL A 30 16.13 -3.19 -4.59
C VAL A 30 17.52 -3.39 -5.19
N ARG A 31 17.71 -4.39 -6.07
CA ARG A 31 18.99 -4.61 -6.75
C ARG A 31 19.44 -3.39 -7.55
N ARG A 32 18.54 -2.80 -8.34
CA ARG A 32 18.85 -1.61 -9.14
C ARG A 32 19.26 -0.42 -8.27
N LEU A 33 18.54 -0.16 -7.18
CA LEU A 33 18.85 0.95 -6.27
C LEU A 33 20.12 0.71 -5.45
N ARG A 34 20.51 -0.55 -5.20
CA ARG A 34 21.81 -0.89 -4.61
C ARG A 34 22.97 -0.61 -5.57
N GLU A 35 22.78 -0.86 -6.88
CA GLU A 35 23.78 -0.56 -7.92
C GLU A 35 23.88 0.94 -8.19
N ALA A 36 22.74 1.62 -8.31
CA ALA A 36 22.65 3.05 -8.58
C ALA A 36 21.47 3.68 -7.83
N LYS A 37 21.74 4.28 -6.67
CA LYS A 37 20.71 4.97 -5.86
C LYS A 37 19.95 6.06 -6.64
N GLY A 38 20.59 6.70 -7.63
CA GLY A 38 19.96 7.71 -8.48
C GLY A 38 19.14 7.17 -9.65
N ASP A 39 18.84 5.86 -9.70
CA ASP A 39 18.05 5.27 -10.76
C ASP A 39 16.58 5.72 -10.70
N ARG A 40 16.11 6.32 -11.79
CA ARG A 40 14.75 6.87 -11.95
C ARG A 40 13.80 5.96 -12.73
N GLN A 41 14.18 4.70 -12.93
CA GLN A 41 13.39 3.71 -13.69
C GLN A 41 12.73 2.66 -12.78
N CYS A 42 12.72 2.90 -11.47
CA CYS A 42 12.29 1.92 -10.48
C CYS A 42 10.76 1.94 -10.26
N THR A 43 10.03 1.45 -11.26
CA THR A 43 8.56 1.39 -11.23
C THR A 43 8.06 -0.05 -11.13
N MET A 44 7.17 -0.32 -10.16
CA MET A 44 6.50 -1.62 -9.98
C MET A 44 5.02 -1.51 -10.32
N VAL A 45 4.52 -2.41 -11.16
CA VAL A 45 3.15 -2.39 -11.69
C VAL A 45 2.30 -3.47 -11.02
N VAL A 46 1.14 -3.07 -10.51
CA VAL A 46 0.19 -3.99 -9.84
C VAL A 46 -0.96 -4.36 -10.77
N ARG A 47 -1.55 -3.36 -11.45
CA ARG A 47 -2.66 -3.55 -12.37
C ARG A 47 -2.15 -3.90 -13.77
N LEU A 48 -2.68 -4.97 -14.33
CA LEU A 48 -2.34 -5.49 -15.64
C LEU A 48 -3.48 -5.27 -16.66
N PRO A 49 -3.21 -5.32 -17.98
CA PRO A 49 -4.24 -5.10 -19.00
C PRO A 49 -5.46 -6.02 -18.85
N GLN A 50 -5.25 -7.30 -18.53
CA GLN A 50 -6.33 -8.28 -18.34
C GLN A 50 -7.25 -7.97 -17.16
N ASP A 51 -6.83 -7.13 -16.22
CA ASP A 51 -7.66 -6.74 -15.08
C ASP A 51 -8.86 -5.88 -15.50
N LEU A 52 -8.91 -5.41 -16.75
CA LEU A 52 -10.12 -4.82 -17.32
C LEU A 52 -11.31 -5.79 -17.37
N LEU A 53 -11.07 -7.10 -17.27
CA LEU A 53 -12.10 -8.14 -17.31
C LEU A 53 -12.56 -8.59 -15.91
N LEU A 54 -11.94 -8.08 -14.84
CA LEU A 54 -12.34 -8.38 -13.47
C LEU A 54 -13.53 -7.52 -13.05
N GLU A 55 -14.44 -8.11 -12.27
CA GLU A 55 -15.50 -7.36 -11.58
C GLU A 55 -14.90 -6.33 -10.61
N ASP A 56 -13.93 -6.78 -9.79
CA ASP A 56 -13.21 -5.94 -8.83
C ASP A 56 -11.71 -5.90 -9.13
N PRO A 57 -11.23 -5.00 -10.02
CA PRO A 57 -9.81 -4.96 -10.35
C PRO A 57 -8.94 -4.34 -9.24
N PRO A 58 -7.60 -4.43 -9.31
CA PRO A 58 -6.70 -3.75 -8.37
C PRO A 58 -7.00 -2.26 -8.21
N CYS A 59 -7.10 -1.80 -6.97
CA CYS A 59 -7.22 -0.39 -6.61
C CYS A 59 -5.87 0.32 -6.74
N LEU A 60 -4.83 -0.23 -6.10
CA LEU A 60 -3.43 0.14 -6.35
C LEU A 60 -3.03 -0.26 -7.77
N THR A 61 -2.48 0.68 -8.52
CA THR A 61 -2.12 0.49 -9.93
C THR A 61 -0.62 0.43 -10.14
N VAL A 62 0.12 1.36 -9.53
CA VAL A 62 1.59 1.45 -9.64
C VAL A 62 2.21 1.92 -8.32
N VAL A 63 3.40 1.41 -8.03
CA VAL A 63 4.31 1.85 -6.97
C VAL A 63 5.59 2.27 -7.67
N ASP A 64 5.85 3.57 -7.72
CA ASP A 64 7.05 4.14 -8.32
C ASP A 64 8.01 4.61 -7.22
N VAL A 65 9.30 4.34 -7.38
CA VAL A 65 10.29 4.46 -6.30
C VAL A 65 11.46 5.33 -6.75
N GLU A 66 11.86 6.28 -5.91
CA GLU A 66 13.05 7.09 -6.11
C GLU A 66 13.84 7.18 -4.80
N VAL A 67 15.17 7.26 -4.86
CA VAL A 67 15.99 7.66 -3.72
C VAL A 67 16.47 9.09 -3.92
N LEU A 68 16.04 9.98 -3.04
CA LEU A 68 16.41 11.39 -3.04
C LEU A 68 16.99 11.77 -1.68
N GLU A 69 18.14 12.44 -1.66
CA GLU A 69 18.81 12.88 -0.43
C GLU A 69 19.01 11.75 0.61
N GLY A 70 19.33 10.54 0.13
CA GLY A 70 19.53 9.37 0.98
C GLY A 70 18.24 8.79 1.58
N LYS A 71 17.06 9.18 1.06
CA LYS A 71 15.75 8.70 1.50
C LYS A 71 15.00 8.01 0.37
N MET A 72 14.37 6.87 0.64
CA MET A 72 13.51 6.15 -0.30
C MET A 72 12.10 6.75 -0.30
N LEU A 73 11.67 7.29 -1.43
CA LEU A 73 10.33 7.85 -1.63
C LEU A 73 9.48 6.87 -2.43
N PHE A 74 8.22 6.74 -2.03
CA PHE A 74 7.21 6.00 -2.79
C PHE A 74 6.23 6.99 -3.43
N TYR A 75 5.95 6.79 -4.70
CA TYR A 75 4.90 7.47 -5.45
C TYR A 75 3.84 6.44 -5.84
N LEU A 76 2.66 6.59 -5.27
CA LEU A 76 1.59 5.60 -5.39
C LEU A 76 0.46 6.15 -6.24
N TYR A 77 -0.11 5.33 -7.10
CA TYR A 77 -1.36 5.67 -7.80
C TYR A 77 -2.45 4.65 -7.51
N PHE A 78 -3.56 5.15 -6.97
CA PHE A 78 -4.79 4.42 -6.74
C PHE A 78 -5.88 4.92 -7.71
N ARG A 79 -6.49 4.00 -8.45
CA ARG A 79 -7.59 4.33 -9.37
C ARG A 79 -8.95 4.50 -8.65
N SER A 80 -9.06 3.94 -7.46
CA SER A 80 -10.21 3.93 -6.56
C SER A 80 -9.67 3.64 -5.17
N TRP A 81 -10.08 4.37 -4.15
CA TRP A 81 -9.60 4.16 -2.79
C TRP A 81 -10.69 4.43 -1.77
N ASP A 82 -11.04 3.38 -1.04
CA ASP A 82 -11.88 3.46 0.16
C ASP A 82 -11.08 4.15 1.27
N ALA A 83 -11.52 5.35 1.66
CA ALA A 83 -10.84 6.21 2.62
C ALA A 83 -10.99 5.71 4.07
N TYR A 84 -11.99 4.88 4.37
CA TYR A 84 -12.23 4.39 5.72
C TYR A 84 -11.55 3.05 5.96
N ALA A 85 -11.91 2.02 5.20
CA ALA A 85 -11.43 0.66 5.45
C ALA A 85 -10.12 0.37 4.69
N GLY A 86 -10.04 0.79 3.42
CA GLY A 86 -8.92 0.47 2.54
C GLY A 86 -7.66 1.28 2.85
N PHE A 87 -7.81 2.60 2.98
CA PHE A 87 -6.72 3.55 3.12
C PHE A 87 -5.76 3.24 4.28
N PRO A 88 -6.23 3.08 5.54
CA PRO A 88 -5.32 2.87 6.66
C PRO A 88 -4.51 1.58 6.51
N ALA A 89 -5.17 0.49 6.13
CA ALA A 89 -4.53 -0.82 5.96
C ALA A 89 -3.54 -0.82 4.78
N ASN A 90 -3.89 -0.18 3.66
CA ASN A 90 -2.99 -0.07 2.51
C ASN A 90 -1.76 0.77 2.84
N MET A 91 -1.92 1.90 3.53
CA MET A 91 -0.81 2.75 3.92
C MET A 91 0.14 2.06 4.90
N ALA A 92 -0.39 1.35 5.90
CA ALA A 92 0.43 0.57 6.82
C ALA A 92 1.25 -0.51 6.08
N ALA A 93 0.60 -1.27 5.19
CA ALA A 93 1.28 -2.34 4.46
C ALA A 93 2.35 -1.81 3.48
N LEU A 94 2.08 -0.69 2.80
CA LEU A 94 3.05 -0.08 1.88
C LEU A 94 4.19 0.63 2.62
N GLN A 95 3.94 1.17 3.81
CA GLN A 95 4.99 1.72 4.66
C GLN A 95 5.95 0.63 5.13
N LEU A 96 5.44 -0.52 5.57
CA LEU A 96 6.28 -1.67 5.96
C LEU A 96 7.14 -2.15 4.77
N LEU A 97 6.55 -2.29 3.58
CA LEU A 97 7.30 -2.65 2.37
C LEU A 97 8.43 -1.65 2.08
N LYS A 98 8.15 -0.34 2.20
CA LYS A 98 9.15 0.70 1.97
C LYS A 98 10.28 0.62 3.00
N GLU A 99 9.98 0.38 4.26
CA GLU A 99 10.97 0.24 5.33
C GLU A 99 11.88 -0.97 5.08
N GLU A 100 11.31 -2.11 4.69
CA GLU A 100 12.07 -3.31 4.29
C GLU A 100 12.99 -3.01 3.09
N MET A 101 12.45 -2.44 2.02
CA MET A 101 13.24 -2.07 0.83
C MET A 101 14.34 -1.05 1.14
N ALA A 102 14.04 -0.03 1.95
CA ALA A 102 14.98 1.00 2.34
C ALA A 102 16.14 0.43 3.17
N ALA A 103 15.84 -0.49 4.11
CA ALA A 103 16.84 -1.19 4.89
C ALA A 103 17.77 -2.02 4.01
N GLU A 104 17.25 -2.74 3.02
CA GLU A 104 18.06 -3.55 2.09
C GLU A 104 18.93 -2.69 1.15
N VAL A 105 18.45 -1.51 0.74
CA VAL A 105 19.21 -0.56 -0.09
C VAL A 105 20.23 0.24 0.73
N GLY A 106 20.06 0.30 2.06
CA GLY A 106 20.91 1.09 2.96
C GLY A 106 20.64 2.59 2.83
N VAL A 107 19.37 2.97 2.91
CA VAL A 107 18.85 4.35 2.90
C VAL A 107 17.72 4.49 3.93
N GLU A 108 17.36 5.72 4.28
CA GLU A 108 16.28 5.98 5.22
C GLU A 108 14.90 5.91 4.52
N PRO A 109 13.81 5.51 5.21
CA PRO A 109 12.48 5.64 4.66
C PRO A 109 12.11 7.13 4.54
N GLY A 110 11.78 7.56 3.32
CA GLY A 110 11.32 8.92 3.01
C GLY A 110 9.80 9.05 2.96
N PRO A 111 9.29 10.20 2.50
CA PRO A 111 7.86 10.40 2.30
C PRO A 111 7.21 9.43 1.31
N THR A 112 5.94 9.13 1.53
CA THR A 112 5.08 8.52 0.52
C THR A 112 4.17 9.60 -0.07
N VAL A 113 4.16 9.74 -1.39
CA VAL A 113 3.25 10.61 -2.13
C VAL A 113 2.20 9.72 -2.80
N ALA A 114 0.94 9.81 -2.37
CA ALA A 114 -0.13 9.00 -2.91
C ALA A 114 -1.13 9.84 -3.71
N PHE A 115 -1.39 9.43 -4.93
CA PHE A 115 -2.43 9.98 -5.80
C PHE A 115 -3.62 9.02 -5.85
N SER A 116 -4.82 9.54 -5.65
CA SER A 116 -6.06 8.80 -5.85
C SER A 116 -6.92 9.49 -6.88
N LYS A 117 -7.35 8.75 -7.91
CA LYS A 117 -8.35 9.27 -8.87
C LYS A 117 -9.72 9.46 -8.21
N ASN A 118 -10.09 8.53 -7.34
CA ASN A 118 -11.37 8.56 -6.63
C ASN A 118 -11.17 8.06 -5.20
N LEU A 119 -10.97 9.01 -4.28
CA LEU A 119 -10.97 8.76 -2.84
C LEU A 119 -12.40 8.95 -2.32
N HIS A 120 -12.97 7.92 -1.70
CA HIS A 120 -14.38 7.91 -1.33
C HIS A 120 -14.63 7.16 -0.03
N ILE A 121 -15.80 7.39 0.55
CA ILE A 121 -16.37 6.65 1.67
C ILE A 121 -17.64 5.98 1.15
N TYR A 122 -17.88 4.71 1.47
CA TYR A 122 -19.15 4.10 1.13
C TYR A 122 -20.24 4.55 2.10
N GLN A 123 -21.47 4.70 1.60
CA GLN A 123 -22.60 5.11 2.45
C GLN A 123 -22.81 4.19 3.66
N ARG A 124 -22.55 2.88 3.50
CA ARG A 124 -22.63 1.90 4.60
C ARG A 124 -21.61 2.15 5.72
N GLU A 125 -20.55 2.92 5.46
CA GLU A 125 -19.48 3.25 6.41
C GLU A 125 -19.72 4.59 7.11
N GLU A 126 -20.77 5.34 6.78
CA GLU A 126 -20.96 6.70 7.30
C GLU A 126 -20.97 6.75 8.84
N GLU A 127 -21.69 5.83 9.48
CA GLU A 127 -21.74 5.75 10.95
C GLU A 127 -20.37 5.39 11.56
N LEU A 128 -19.63 4.49 10.91
CA LEU A 128 -18.29 4.09 11.36
C LEU A 128 -17.28 5.24 11.21
N VAL A 129 -17.39 6.02 10.14
CA VAL A 129 -16.59 7.24 9.93
C VAL A 129 -16.92 8.28 10.99
N ARG A 130 -18.20 8.49 11.31
CA ARG A 130 -18.60 9.41 12.39
C ARG A 130 -17.96 9.04 13.72
N GLN A 131 -17.93 7.75 14.07
CA GLN A 131 -17.27 7.28 15.30
C GLN A 131 -15.76 7.53 15.33
N VAL A 132 -15.09 7.62 14.19
CA VAL A 132 -13.66 7.97 14.12
C VAL A 132 -13.44 9.47 14.26
N LEU A 133 -14.32 10.29 13.67
CA LEU A 133 -14.22 11.75 13.73
C LEU A 133 -14.69 12.33 15.08
N GLU A 134 -15.69 11.68 15.66
CA GLU A 134 -16.33 12.04 16.93
C GLU A 134 -16.27 10.80 17.85
N PRO A 135 -15.08 10.47 18.38
CA PRO A 135 -14.93 9.30 19.22
C PRO A 135 -15.83 9.43 20.45
N PRO A 136 -16.60 8.37 20.80
CA PRO A 136 -17.40 8.39 22.01
C PRO A 136 -16.48 8.62 23.22
N PRO A 137 -16.98 9.24 24.30
CA PRO A 137 -16.19 9.44 25.50
C PRO A 137 -15.64 8.09 25.97
N PRO A 138 -14.39 8.06 26.49
CA PRO A 138 -13.81 6.80 26.95
C PRO A 138 -14.73 6.16 27.99
N PRO A 139 -14.86 4.82 28.00
CA PRO A 139 -15.68 4.17 29.00
C PRO A 139 -15.23 4.59 30.40
N PRO A 140 -16.15 4.74 31.37
CA PRO A 140 -15.81 5.13 32.72
C PRO A 140 -14.74 4.17 33.26
N ARG A 141 -13.63 4.72 33.76
CA ARG A 141 -12.56 3.91 34.35
C ARG A 141 -13.11 3.25 35.62
N GLY A 142 -13.40 1.95 35.52
CA GLY A 142 -13.98 1.18 36.61
C GLY A 142 -14.39 -0.22 36.17
N PHE A 143 -13.44 -1.02 35.71
CA PHE A 143 -13.61 -2.48 35.73
C PHE A 143 -13.26 -2.98 37.13
N THR A 144 -14.27 -3.10 38.00
CA THR A 144 -14.17 -3.98 39.16
C THR A 144 -14.44 -5.39 38.68
N PHE A 145 -13.40 -6.21 38.60
CA PHE A 145 -13.58 -7.66 38.56
C PHE A 145 -14.31 -8.07 39.84
N LYS A 146 -15.48 -8.70 39.70
CA LYS A 146 -16.11 -9.48 40.76
C LYS A 146 -15.63 -10.92 40.67
#